data_AF-A0A822APS0-F1
#
_entry.id   AF-A0A822APS0-F1
#
_cell.length_a   1.000
_cell.length_b   1.000
_cell.length_c   1.000
_cell.angle_alpha   90.00
_cell.angle_beta   90.00
_cell.angle_gamma   90.00
#
_symmetry.space_group_name_H-M   'P 1'
#
loop_
_entity.id
_entity.type
_entity.pdbx_description
1 polymer ?
#
loop_
_entity_poly.entity_id
_entity_poly.type
_entity_poly.pdbx_seq_one_letter_code
_entity_poly.pdbx_strand_id
1 'polypeptide(L)'
;MVTKRTCGLPLICLVCGDVARGINYGLMTCMPCKIFFRRHILKSDIKLQCQYNNHCEITHEKRNLCSACRLKKCFALDMNPQLIRRWSYNQLKSKHEQLVINKNKNNRQLPKVC
;
A
#
# COMPACT_ATOMS: atom_id res chain seq x y z
N MET A 1 -13.30 19.26 7.96
CA MET A 1 -11.83 19.07 7.87
C MET A 1 -11.37 19.51 6.49
N VAL A 2 -11.00 20.78 6.34
CA VAL A 2 -10.57 21.36 5.06
C VAL A 2 -9.13 20.94 4.80
N THR A 3 -8.88 20.15 3.75
CA THR A 3 -7.52 19.92 3.27
C THR A 3 -7.01 21.22 2.66
N LYS A 4 -6.06 21.86 3.36
CA LYS A 4 -5.36 23.06 2.88
C LYS A 4 -4.83 22.78 1.46
N ARG A 5 -5.43 23.39 0.44
CA ARG A 5 -4.79 23.52 -0.87
C ARG A 5 -3.71 24.58 -0.70
N THR A 6 -2.47 24.15 -0.49
CA THR A 6 -1.33 25.04 -0.62
C THR A 6 -1.31 25.60 -2.04
N CYS A 7 -1.32 26.93 -2.16
CA CYS A 7 -0.93 27.62 -3.38
C CYS A 7 0.56 27.28 -3.62
N GLY A 8 0.83 26.28 -4.45
CA GLY A 8 2.17 25.73 -4.67
C GLY A 8 2.12 24.73 -5.81
N LEU A 9 3.24 24.60 -6.54
CA LEU A 9 3.35 23.67 -7.66
C LEU A 9 2.90 22.26 -7.29
N PRO A 10 2.26 21.52 -8.22
CA PRO A 10 1.80 20.17 -7.95
C PRO A 10 2.97 19.27 -7.53
N LEU A 11 2.80 18.55 -6.43
CA LEU A 11 3.75 17.51 -6.02
C LEU A 11 3.76 16.41 -7.09
N ILE A 12 4.95 15.89 -7.41
CA ILE A 12 5.14 14.91 -8.48
C ILE A 12 5.47 13.53 -7.90
N CYS A 13 4.89 12.49 -8.49
CA CYS A 13 5.15 11.10 -8.16
C CYS A 13 6.52 10.67 -8.69
N LEU A 14 7.44 10.33 -7.79
CA LEU A 14 8.81 9.98 -8.18
C LEU A 14 8.91 8.70 -9.02
N VAL A 15 7.89 7.83 -8.97
CA VAL A 15 7.86 6.59 -9.77
C VAL A 15 7.48 6.85 -11.23
N CYS A 16 6.43 7.64 -11.48
CA CYS A 16 5.83 7.75 -12.83
C CYS A 16 5.60 9.17 -13.34
N GLY A 17 5.91 10.21 -12.57
CA GLY A 17 5.71 11.61 -12.99
C GLY A 17 4.28 12.16 -12.87
N ASP A 18 3.30 11.33 -12.54
CA ASP A 18 1.91 11.75 -12.26
C ASP A 18 1.81 12.64 -11.01
N VAL A 19 0.69 13.33 -10.80
CA VAL A 19 0.44 14.15 -9.61
C VAL A 19 0.44 13.29 -8.34
N ALA A 20 1.38 13.56 -7.43
CA ALA A 20 1.44 12.90 -6.14
C ALA A 20 0.33 13.39 -5.22
N ARG A 21 -0.14 12.48 -4.36
CA ARG A 21 -1.13 12.80 -3.31
C ARG A 21 -0.53 12.81 -1.91
N GLY A 22 0.77 12.53 -1.80
CA GLY A 22 1.52 12.51 -0.55
C GLY A 22 2.58 11.41 -0.52
N ILE A 23 3.17 11.23 0.66
CA ILE A 23 4.17 10.20 0.94
C ILE A 23 3.44 8.88 1.21
N ASN A 24 3.72 7.85 0.42
CA ASN A 24 3.22 6.49 0.65
C ASN A 24 4.38 5.52 0.72
N TYR A 25 4.44 4.76 1.81
CA TYR A 25 5.49 3.78 2.06
C TYR A 25 6.91 4.39 1.98
N GLY A 26 7.08 5.61 2.47
CA GLY A 26 8.37 6.32 2.48
C GLY A 26 8.66 7.19 1.26
N LEU A 27 7.84 7.15 0.19
CA LEU A 27 8.11 7.87 -1.05
C LEU A 27 6.94 8.76 -1.53
N MET A 28 7.26 9.95 -2.05
CA MET A 28 6.27 10.84 -2.68
C MET A 28 5.68 10.19 -3.95
N THR A 29 4.41 9.82 -3.90
CA THR A 29 3.78 8.98 -4.93
C THR A 29 2.32 9.34 -5.20
N CYS A 30 1.84 9.01 -6.39
CA CYS A 30 0.43 9.09 -6.76
C CYS A 30 -0.36 7.86 -6.24
N MET A 31 -1.69 7.98 -6.21
CA MET A 31 -2.58 6.91 -5.74
C MET A 31 -2.43 5.58 -6.53
N PRO A 32 -2.30 5.59 -7.87
CA PRO A 32 -2.07 4.35 -8.62
C PRO A 32 -0.79 3.63 -8.22
N CYS A 33 0.32 4.34 -8.01
CA CYS A 33 1.59 3.72 -7.58
C CYS A 33 1.52 3.20 -6.13
N LYS A 34 0.83 3.90 -5.23
CA LYS A 34 0.53 3.41 -3.87
C LYS A 34 -0.19 2.05 -3.92
N ILE A 35 -1.27 1.96 -4.69
CA ILE A 35 -2.09 0.75 -4.75
C ILE A 35 -1.33 -0.38 -5.44
N PHE A 36 -0.64 -0.07 -6.54
CA PHE A 36 0.21 -1.01 -7.27
C PHE A 36 1.26 -1.66 -6.35
N PHE A 37 2.05 -0.84 -5.65
CA PHE A 37 3.08 -1.33 -4.75
C PHE A 37 2.50 -2.24 -3.66
N ARG A 38 1.42 -1.82 -2.99
CA ARG A 38 0.74 -2.64 -1.97
C ARG A 38 0.31 -4.01 -2.48
N ARG A 39 -0.30 -4.06 -3.68
CA ARG A 39 -0.79 -5.31 -4.28
C ARG A 39 0.36 -6.29 -4.53
N HIS A 40 1.50 -5.81 -5.04
CA HIS A 40 2.65 -6.66 -5.35
C HIS A 40 3.46 -7.09 -4.13
N ILE A 41 3.47 -6.30 -3.04
CA ILE A 41 4.11 -6.73 -1.79
C ILE A 41 3.27 -7.80 -1.06
N LEU A 42 1.94 -7.72 -1.13
CA LEU A 42 1.05 -8.68 -0.46
C LEU A 42 0.85 -9.98 -1.24
N LYS A 43 0.93 -9.94 -2.58
CA LYS A 43 0.81 -11.11 -3.45
C LYS A 43 2.20 -11.54 -3.92
N SER A 44 2.97 -12.16 -3.02
CA SER A 44 4.35 -12.62 -3.26
C SER A 44 4.50 -13.60 -4.42
N ASP A 45 3.44 -14.31 -4.79
CA ASP A 45 3.52 -15.45 -5.70
C ASP A 45 3.49 -15.04 -7.18
N ILE A 46 3.25 -13.76 -7.47
CA ILE A 46 3.24 -13.25 -8.84
C ILE A 46 4.67 -12.93 -9.27
N LYS A 47 5.31 -13.88 -9.97
CA LYS A 47 6.58 -13.63 -10.66
C LYS A 47 6.36 -12.63 -11.79
N LEU A 48 6.81 -11.40 -11.61
CA LEU A 48 6.78 -10.38 -12.65
C LEU A 48 7.98 -10.55 -13.60
N GLN A 49 7.68 -10.72 -14.89
CA GLN A 49 8.66 -10.79 -15.97
C GLN A 49 8.48 -9.58 -16.88
N CYS A 50 9.60 -8.95 -17.26
CA CYS A 50 9.57 -7.92 -18.30
C CYS A 50 9.52 -8.61 -19.66
N GLN A 51 8.62 -8.17 -20.54
CA GLN A 51 8.51 -8.66 -21.92
C GLN A 51 9.43 -7.89 -22.90
N TYR A 52 10.28 -7.01 -22.36
CA TYR A 52 11.18 -6.13 -23.11
C TYR A 52 12.61 -6.31 -22.59
N ASN A 53 13.38 -5.23 -22.46
CA ASN A 53 14.79 -5.25 -22.09
C ASN A 53 15.08 -5.00 -20.60
N ASN A 54 14.10 -5.10 -19.69
CA ASN A 54 14.22 -4.74 -18.26
C ASN A 54 14.60 -3.26 -17.97
N HIS A 55 14.49 -2.38 -18.96
CA HIS A 55 14.79 -0.94 -18.88
C HIS A 55 13.59 -0.09 -19.38
N CYS A 56 12.36 -0.56 -19.17
CA CYS A 56 11.18 0.19 -19.59
C CYS A 56 11.09 1.53 -18.86
N GLU A 57 10.89 2.59 -19.64
CA GLU A 57 10.58 3.92 -19.11
C GLU A 57 9.22 3.92 -18.41
N ILE A 58 9.19 4.38 -17.16
CA ILE A 58 7.96 4.46 -16.36
C ILE A 58 7.49 5.91 -16.28
N THR A 59 6.52 6.26 -17.13
CA THR A 59 5.79 7.54 -17.15
C THR A 59 4.33 7.35 -16.74
N HIS A 60 3.56 8.43 -16.64
CA HIS A 60 2.15 8.39 -16.29
C HIS A 60 1.34 7.56 -17.31
N GLU A 61 1.70 7.67 -18.59
CA GLU A 61 1.07 7.01 -19.75
C GLU A 61 1.53 5.55 -19.86
N LYS A 62 2.83 5.29 -19.65
CA LYS A 62 3.45 3.98 -19.92
C LYS A 62 3.54 3.05 -18.71
N ARG A 63 3.24 3.52 -17.49
CA ARG A 63 3.38 2.73 -16.23
C ARG A 63 2.58 1.42 -16.19
N ASN A 64 1.60 1.22 -17.08
CA ASN A 64 0.83 -0.02 -17.14
C ASN A 64 1.39 -1.02 -18.17
N LEU A 65 2.36 -0.63 -19.01
CA LEU A 65 2.96 -1.51 -20.03
C LEU A 65 3.88 -2.56 -19.41
N CYS A 66 4.55 -2.26 -18.30
CA CYS A 66 5.47 -3.21 -17.66
C CYS A 66 5.41 -3.13 -16.13
N SER A 67 4.66 -4.06 -15.53
CA SER A 67 4.58 -4.21 -14.07
C SER A 67 5.95 -4.56 -13.46
N ALA A 68 6.77 -5.37 -14.15
CA ALA A 68 8.10 -5.76 -13.65
C ALA A 68 9.01 -4.54 -13.47
N CYS A 69 9.16 -3.72 -14.51
CA CYS A 69 10.00 -2.51 -14.44
C CYS A 69 9.41 -1.46 -13.50
N ARG A 70 8.07 -1.35 -13.41
CA ARG A 70 7.43 -0.46 -12.45
C ARG A 70 7.74 -0.86 -11.01
N LEU A 71 7.63 -2.15 -10.67
CA LEU A 71 7.94 -2.64 -9.33
C LEU A 71 9.43 -2.50 -9.02
N LYS A 72 10.31 -2.81 -9.98
CA LYS A 72 11.75 -2.57 -9.87
C LYS A 72 12.06 -1.10 -9.57
N LYS A 73 11.41 -0.15 -10.27
CA LYS A 73 11.58 1.29 -10.02
C LYS A 73 11.05 1.72 -8.65
N CYS A 74 9.94 1.14 -8.17
CA CYS A 74 9.45 1.39 -6.80
C CYS A 74 10.52 1.04 -5.75
N PHE A 75 11.17 -0.12 -5.87
CA PHE A 75 12.25 -0.50 -4.95
C PHE A 75 13.51 0.32 -5.13
N ALA A 76 13.88 0.65 -6.37
CA ALA A 76 15.05 1.48 -6.65
C ALA A 76 14.94 2.91 -6.10
N LEU A 77 13.72 3.37 -5.81
CA LEU A 77 13.42 4.65 -5.16
C LEU A 77 13.04 4.48 -3.68
N ASP A 78 13.38 3.35 -3.06
CA ASP A 78 13.19 3.08 -1.64
C ASP A 78 11.74 3.11 -1.12
N MET A 79 10.77 2.70 -1.94
CA MET A 79 9.45 2.36 -1.40
C MET A 79 9.57 1.18 -0.43
N ASN A 80 9.16 1.39 0.82
CA ASN A 80 9.43 0.45 1.91
C ASN A 80 8.31 -0.60 2.09
N PRO A 81 8.55 -1.89 1.78
CA PRO A 81 7.56 -2.95 1.93
C PRO A 81 7.25 -3.31 3.39
N GLN A 82 8.14 -3.00 4.34
CA GLN A 82 7.95 -3.31 5.75
C GLN A 82 6.79 -2.51 6.36
N LEU A 83 6.55 -1.29 5.85
CA LEU A 83 5.40 -0.48 6.25
C LEU A 83 4.06 -1.14 5.88
N ILE A 84 4.02 -1.93 4.80
CA ILE A 84 2.84 -2.70 4.41
C ILE A 84 2.68 -3.92 5.33
N ARG A 85 3.76 -4.66 5.57
CA ARG A 85 3.73 -5.87 6.42
C ARG A 85 3.35 -5.54 7.86
N ARG A 86 3.91 -4.45 8.41
CA ARG A 86 3.56 -3.96 9.75
C ARG A 86 2.09 -3.57 9.83
N TRP A 87 1.57 -2.86 8.83
CA TRP A 87 0.15 -2.51 8.78
C TRP A 87 -0.73 -3.76 8.76
N SER A 88 -0.43 -4.74 7.91
CA SER A 88 -1.17 -6.01 7.85
C SER A 88 -1.13 -6.79 9.16
N TYR A 89 0.04 -6.86 9.81
CA TYR A 89 0.19 -7.50 11.13
C TYR A 89 -0.68 -6.82 12.20
N ASN A 90 -0.63 -5.49 12.26
CA ASN A 90 -1.43 -4.73 13.23
C ASN A 90 -2.93 -4.95 13.01
N GLN A 91 -3.39 -5.03 11.76
CA GLN A 91 -4.79 -5.34 11.45
C GLN A 91 -5.21 -6.73 11.94
N LEU A 92 -4.37 -7.76 11.73
CA LEU A 92 -4.62 -9.11 12.24
C LEU A 92 -4.69 -9.12 13.78
N LYS A 93 -3.76 -8.42 14.44
CA LYS A 93 -3.72 -8.29 15.89
C LYS A 93 -4.99 -7.65 16.44
N SER A 94 -5.42 -6.51 15.89
CA SER A 94 -6.66 -5.84 16.30
C SER A 94 -7.89 -6.72 16.09
N LYS A 95 -7.95 -7.51 15.01
CA LYS A 95 -9.04 -8.45 14.79
C LYS A 95 -9.06 -9.57 15.83
N HIS A 96 -7.90 -10.13 16.19
CA HIS A 96 -7.80 -11.17 17.21
C HIS A 96 -8.22 -10.63 18.59
N GLU A 97 -7.76 -9.43 18.96
CA GLU A 97 -8.15 -8.75 20.21
C GLU A 97 -9.68 -8.56 20.29
N GLN A 98 -10.31 -8.11 19.20
CA GLN A 98 -11.77 -7.97 19.16
C GLN A 98 -12.51 -9.32 19.33
N LEU A 99 -12.00 -10.40 18.74
CA LEU A 99 -12.59 -11.74 18.90
C LEU A 99 -12.50 -12.23 20.35
N VAL A 100 -11.35 -12.02 21.03
CA VAL A 100 -11.18 -12.38 22.44
C VAL A 100 -12.11 -11.57 23.33
N ILE A 101 -12.22 -10.25 23.10
CA ILE A 101 -13.14 -9.38 23.84
C ILE A 101 -14.59 -9.84 23.66
N ASN A 102 -15.02 -10.18 22.45
CA ASN A 102 -16.39 -10.63 22.18
C ASN A 102 -16.69 -11.99 22.84
N LYS A 103 -15.74 -12.94 22.82
CA LYS A 103 -15.88 -14.22 23.55
C LYS A 103 -16.02 -13.99 25.06
N ASN A 104 -15.23 -13.08 25.63
CA ASN A 104 -15.29 -12.76 27.06
C ASN A 104 -16.60 -12.03 27.46
N LYS A 105 -17.25 -11.33 26.53
CA LYS A 105 -18.60 -10.78 26.75
C LYS A 105 -19.66 -11.87 26.72
N ASN A 106 -19.58 -12.79 25.74
CA ASN A 106 -20.54 -13.88 25.60
C ASN A 106 -20.44 -14.89 26.77
N ASN A 107 -19.25 -15.13 27.32
CA ASN A 107 -19.07 -16.00 28.49
C ASN A 107 -19.54 -15.39 29.83
N ARG A 108 -19.83 -14.07 29.90
CA ARG A 108 -20.39 -13.44 31.11
C ARG A 108 -21.92 -13.50 31.17
N GLN A 109 -22.56 -14.09 30.17
CA GLN A 109 -24.00 -14.31 30.14
C GLN A 109 -24.30 -15.70 30.69
N LEU A 110 -24.01 -15.92 31.98
CA LEU A 110 -24.61 -17.06 32.69
C LEU A 110 -26.12 -16.75 32.84
N PRO A 111 -27.02 -17.69 32.53
CA PRO A 111 -28.43 -17.48 32.79
C PRO A 111 -28.61 -17.16 34.28
N LYS A 112 -29.29 -16.06 34.60
CA LYS A 112 -29.81 -15.85 35.95
C LYS A 112 -30.75 -17.02 36.20
N VAL A 113 -30.27 -17.99 36.97
CA VAL A 113 -31.11 -19.04 37.53
C VAL A 113 -32.01 -18.33 38.54
N CYS A 114 -33.29 -18.23 38.20
CA CYS A 114 -34.35 -17.87 39.14
C CYS A 114 -34.66 -19.09 40.00
#